data_AF-Q65PQ7-F1
#
_entry.id   AF-Q65PQ7-F1
#
_cell.length_a   1.000
_cell.length_b   1.000
_cell.length_c   1.000
_cell.angle_alpha   90.00
_cell.angle_beta   90.00
_cell.angle_gamma   90.00
#
_symmetry.space_group_name_H-M   'P 1'
#
loop_
_entity.id
_entity.type
_entity.pdbx_description
1 polymer ?
#
loop_
_entity_poly.entity_id
_entity_poly.type
_entity_poly.pdbx_seq_one_letter_code
_entity_poly.pdbx_strand_id
1 'polypeptide(L)'
;MRYDKMVELIEKHQTNKVSSYPANITQMGLDQTINIFGDAKQRPYVVRLPIPVDFRNGYIKSNSLPCNLEVTSARTTDRITTLIGVEYHGRL
;
A
#
# COMPACT_ATOMS: atom_id res chain seq x y z
N MET A 1 16.34 5.82 5.32
CA MET A 1 15.47 5.28 4.24
C MET A 1 15.11 6.44 3.33
N ARG A 2 15.27 6.30 2.00
CA ARG A 2 15.00 7.38 1.03
C ARG A 2 13.68 7.07 0.33
N TYR A 3 12.68 7.93 0.52
CA TYR A 3 11.36 7.82 -0.11
C TYR A 3 11.46 8.28 -1.57
N ASP A 4 11.81 7.36 -2.47
CA ASP A 4 12.13 7.64 -3.87
C ASP A 4 10.99 7.29 -4.85
N LYS A 5 9.94 6.61 -4.37
CA LYS A 5 8.77 6.24 -5.20
C LYS A 5 7.62 7.19 -4.94
N MET A 6 6.81 7.43 -5.96
CA MET A 6 5.53 8.12 -5.81
C MET A 6 4.39 7.11 -5.83
N VAL A 7 3.45 7.25 -4.90
CA VAL A 7 2.22 6.46 -4.85
C VAL A 7 1.01 7.38 -4.90
N GLU A 8 -0.01 6.95 -5.61
CA GLU A 8 -1.34 7.53 -5.64
C GLU A 8 -2.24 6.70 -4.73
N LEU A 9 -2.84 7.35 -3.74
CA LEU A 9 -3.86 6.75 -2.88
C LEU A 9 -5.23 7.13 -3.43
N ILE A 10 -6.06 6.11 -3.66
CA ILE A 10 -7.40 6.23 -4.23
C ILE A 10 -8.38 5.69 -3.20
N GLU A 11 -9.23 6.53 -2.62
CA GLU A 11 -10.22 6.09 -1.63
C GLU A 11 -11.30 5.20 -2.28
N LYS A 12 -11.67 4.09 -1.62
CA LYS A 12 -12.61 3.09 -2.17
C LYS A 12 -13.98 3.67 -2.54
N HIS A 13 -14.44 4.68 -1.81
CA HIS A 13 -15.75 5.32 -2.00
C HIS A 13 -15.68 6.68 -2.72
N GLN A 14 -14.47 7.19 -2.98
CA GLN A 14 -14.24 8.48 -3.63
C GLN A 14 -13.10 8.34 -4.62
N THR A 15 -13.34 7.61 -5.71
CA THR A 15 -12.33 7.36 -6.75
C THR A 15 -11.80 8.63 -7.43
N ASN A 16 -12.55 9.73 -7.35
CA ASN A 16 -12.12 11.04 -7.86
C ASN A 16 -11.12 11.76 -6.92
N LYS A 17 -10.97 11.29 -5.68
CA LYS A 17 -10.05 11.87 -4.71
C LYS A 17 -8.76 11.06 -4.71
N VAL A 18 -7.82 11.52 -5.54
CA VAL A 18 -6.48 10.93 -5.66
C VAL A 18 -5.49 11.81 -4.91
N SER A 19 -4.76 11.23 -3.97
CA SER A 19 -3.72 11.93 -3.22
C SER A 19 -2.37 11.26 -3.45
N SER A 20 -1.38 12.05 -3.87
CA SER A 20 -0.05 11.52 -4.24
C SER A 20 0.97 11.80 -3.16
N TYR A 21 1.71 10.77 -2.76
CA TYR A 21 2.71 10.86 -1.70
C TYR A 21 4.03 10.18 -2.10
N PRO A 22 5.18 10.70 -1.65
CA PRO A 22 6.41 9.93 -1.69
C PRO A 22 6.29 8.73 -0.74
N ALA A 23 6.82 7.57 -1.14
CA ALA A 23 6.73 6.33 -0.40
C ALA A 23 7.95 5.44 -0.59
N ASN A 24 8.14 4.54 0.38
CA ASN A 24 8.94 3.33 0.19
C ASN A 24 7.99 2.17 -0.06
N ILE A 25 8.31 1.36 -1.07
CA ILE A 25 7.52 0.18 -1.42
C ILE A 25 8.42 -1.04 -1.24
N THR A 26 7.94 -2.04 -0.51
CA THR A 26 8.69 -3.27 -0.26
C THR A 26 7.75 -4.46 -0.39
N GLN A 27 8.07 -5.39 -1.29
CA GLN A 27 7.34 -6.66 -1.37
C GLN A 27 7.76 -7.54 -0.18
N MET A 28 6.79 -8.11 0.53
CA MET A 28 7.10 -9.06 1.60
C MET A 28 7.63 -10.36 1.03
N GLY A 29 8.60 -10.95 1.74
CA GLY A 29 9.07 -12.31 1.46
C GLY A 29 8.00 -13.34 1.78
N LEU A 30 8.13 -14.54 1.20
CA LEU A 30 7.20 -15.66 1.40
C LEU A 30 7.06 -16.03 2.88
N ASP A 31 8.18 -16.17 3.59
CA ASP A 31 8.19 -16.56 5.01
C ASP A 31 7.49 -15.52 5.90
N GLN A 32 7.72 -14.23 5.62
CA GLN A 32 7.06 -13.13 6.34
C GLN A 32 5.56 -13.11 6.06
N THR A 33 5.17 -13.40 4.81
CA THR A 33 3.78 -13.44 4.39
C THR A 33 3.01 -14.57 5.08
N ILE A 34 3.56 -15.79 5.10
CA ILE A 34 2.95 -16.95 5.76
C ILE A 34 2.76 -16.66 7.25
N ASN A 35 3.76 -16.06 7.91
CA ASN A 35 3.68 -15.74 9.34
C ASN A 35 2.59 -14.72 9.68
N ILE A 36 2.28 -13.79 8.76
CA ILE A 36 1.32 -12.71 9.02
C ILE A 36 -0.09 -13.06 8.52
N PHE A 37 -0.19 -13.70 7.36
CA PHE A 37 -1.46 -13.95 6.65
C PHE A 37 -1.86 -15.42 6.60
N GLY A 38 -0.99 -16.35 7.02
CA GLY A 38 -1.27 -17.80 7.01
C GLY A 38 -1.30 -18.45 5.62
N ASP A 39 -1.14 -17.67 4.53
CA ASP A 39 -1.12 -18.13 3.15
C ASP A 39 -0.08 -17.34 2.34
N ALA A 40 0.64 -18.01 1.45
CA ALA A 40 1.63 -17.43 0.54
C ALA A 40 1.05 -17.05 -0.84
N LYS A 41 -0.21 -17.38 -1.12
CA LYS A 41 -0.84 -17.16 -2.43
C LYS A 41 -0.87 -15.70 -2.85
N GLN A 42 -0.99 -14.78 -1.90
CA GLN A 42 -0.92 -13.34 -2.17
C GLN A 42 0.42 -12.84 -1.62
N ARG A 43 1.22 -12.16 -2.45
CA ARG A 43 2.47 -11.53 -2.01
C ARG A 43 2.20 -10.05 -1.67
N PRO A 44 1.93 -9.72 -0.41
CA PRO A 44 1.59 -8.36 -0.03
C PRO A 44 2.78 -7.42 -0.16
N TYR A 45 2.46 -6.16 -0.40
CA TYR A 45 3.41 -5.06 -0.44
C TYR A 45 3.20 -4.17 0.78
N VAL A 46 4.29 -3.76 1.39
CA VAL A 46 4.33 -2.74 2.43
C VAL A 46 4.68 -1.42 1.78
N VAL A 47 3.79 -0.44 1.92
CA VAL A 47 3.97 0.93 1.45
C VAL A 47 4.09 1.85 2.66
N ARG A 48 5.23 2.52 2.81
CA ARG A 48 5.49 3.44 3.92
C ARG A 48 5.55 4.88 3.42
N LEU A 49 4.72 5.73 4.02
CA LEU A 49 4.69 7.17 3.76
C LEU A 49 5.48 7.90 4.86
N PRO A 50 6.23 8.97 4.52
CA PRO A 50 7.03 9.73 5.47
C PRO A 50 6.20 10.67 6.36
N ILE A 51 4.87 10.64 6.24
CA ILE A 51 3.94 11.50 6.95
C ILE A 51 2.72 10.70 7.45
N PRO A 52 2.03 11.17 8.49
CA PRO A 52 0.73 10.63 8.88
C PRO A 52 -0.32 10.98 7.83
N VAL A 53 -1.03 9.96 7.34
CA VAL A 53 -2.15 10.07 6.41
C VAL A 53 -3.27 9.20 6.98
N ASP A 54 -4.47 9.77 7.12
CA ASP A 54 -5.66 9.00 7.49
C ASP A 54 -6.20 8.31 6.22
N PHE A 55 -5.62 7.16 5.91
CA PHE A 55 -6.02 6.31 4.79
C PHE A 55 -6.22 4.89 5.29
N ARG A 56 -7.47 4.42 5.28
CA ARG A 56 -7.86 3.13 5.88
C ARG A 56 -8.17 2.05 4.85
N ASN A 57 -8.83 2.42 3.76
CA ASN A 57 -9.27 1.51 2.72
C ASN A 57 -9.24 2.18 1.35
N GLY A 58 -9.02 1.38 0.31
CA GLY A 58 -8.89 1.88 -1.05
C GLY A 58 -7.72 1.23 -1.77
N TYR A 59 -7.18 1.93 -2.75
CA TYR A 59 -6.22 1.38 -3.67
C TYR A 59 -4.94 2.22 -3.72
N ILE A 60 -3.83 1.54 -3.96
CA ILE A 60 -2.51 2.16 -4.17
C ILE A 60 -2.11 1.92 -5.61
N LYS A 61 -1.76 2.99 -6.31
CA LYS A 61 -1.20 2.94 -7.65
C LYS A 61 0.19 3.57 -7.66
N SER A 62 1.12 2.98 -8.39
CA SER A 62 2.47 3.51 -8.56
C SER A 62 3.10 3.00 -9.84
N ASN A 63 3.88 3.83 -10.53
CA ASN A 63 4.69 3.40 -11.66
C ASN A 63 5.81 2.41 -11.26
N SER A 64 6.08 2.27 -9.95
CA SER A 64 7.06 1.31 -9.41
C SER A 64 6.44 -0.02 -8.98
N LEU A 65 5.12 -0.17 -9.11
CA LEU A 65 4.40 -1.41 -8.82
C LEU A 65 3.97 -2.08 -10.14
N PRO A 66 4.04 -3.41 -10.22
CA PRO A 66 3.58 -4.14 -11.42
C PRO A 66 2.04 -4.17 -11.55
N CYS A 67 1.33 -3.94 -10.45
CA CYS A 67 -0.12 -4.00 -10.35
C CYS A 67 -0.63 -2.96 -9.35
N ASN A 68 -1.92 -2.64 -9.42
CA ASN A 68 -2.55 -1.84 -8.38
C ASN A 68 -2.72 -2.71 -7.13
N LEU A 69 -2.67 -2.08 -5.96
CA LEU A 69 -2.86 -2.77 -4.69
C LEU A 69 -4.17 -2.38 -4.05
N GLU A 70 -4.91 -3.33 -3.50
CA GLU A 70 -5.99 -3.05 -2.54
C GLU A 70 -5.41 -3.06 -1.13
N VAL A 71 -5.67 -2.00 -0.36
CA VAL A 71 -5.20 -1.88 1.02
C VAL A 71 -6.01 -2.80 1.92
N THR A 72 -5.33 -3.73 2.57
CA THR A 72 -5.91 -4.69 3.52
C THR A 72 -5.71 -4.26 4.96
N SER A 73 -4.65 -3.49 5.24
CA SER A 73 -4.37 -2.97 6.57
C SER A 73 -3.63 -1.64 6.49
N ALA A 74 -3.97 -0.73 7.39
CA ALA A 74 -3.31 0.56 7.53
C ALA A 74 -2.94 0.80 9.00
N ARG A 75 -1.72 1.25 9.24
CA ARG A 75 -1.25 1.66 10.56
C ARG A 75 -0.58 3.01 10.46
N THR A 76 -1.17 3.99 11.14
CA THR A 76 -0.64 5.34 11.23
C THR A 76 -0.08 5.57 12.62
N THR A 77 1.07 6.24 12.66
CA THR A 77 1.69 6.79 13.87
C THR A 77 1.82 8.30 13.69
N ASP A 78 2.23 9.03 14.73
CA ASP A 78 2.35 10.50 14.67
C ASP A 78 3.30 11.00 13.56
N ARG A 79 4.18 10.14 13.03
CA ARG A 79 5.21 10.52 12.06
C ARG A 79 5.09 9.84 10.71
N ILE A 80 4.57 8.61 10.66
CA ILE A 80 4.57 7.80 9.45
C ILE A 80 3.28 6.99 9.30
N THR A 81 2.96 6.66 8.06
CA THR A 81 1.87 5.75 7.72
C THR A 81 2.44 4.50 7.05
N THR A 82 2.03 3.33 7.51
CA THR A 82 2.35 2.04 6.90
C THR A 82 1.07 1.42 6.38
N LEU A 83 1.01 1.20 5.07
CA LEU A 83 -0.08 0.52 4.39
C LEU A 83 0.40 -0.87 3.97
N ILE A 84 -0.46 -1.86 4.12
CA ILE A 84 -0.26 -3.18 3.56
C ILE A 84 -1.31 -3.37 2.48
N GLY A 85 -0.86 -3.67 1.27
CA GLY A 85 -1.73 -3.92 0.13
C GLY A 85 -1.43 -5.25 -0.53
N VAL A 86 -2.47 -5.87 -1.07
CA VAL A 86 -2.38 -7.08 -1.91
C VAL A 86 -2.72 -6.72 -3.34
N GLU A 87 -2.28 -7.54 -4.30
CA GLU A 87 -2.59 -7.32 -5.70
C GLU A 87 -4.10 -7.25 -5.96
N TYR A 88 -4.53 -6.19 -6.64
CA TYR A 88 -5.91 -5.99 -7.05
C TYR A 88 -6.07 -6.25 -8.55
N HIS A 89 -6.93 -7.21 -8.89
CA HIS A 89 -7.19 -7.64 -10.28
C HIS A 89 -8.42 -7.00 -10.92
N GLY A 90 -9.09 -6.07 -10.23
CA GLY A 90 -10.24 -5.35 -10.79
C GLY A 90 -9.86 -4.12 -11.61
N ARG A 91 -10.86 -3.44 -12.16
CA ARG A 91 -10.69 -2.15 -12.85
C ARG A 91 -10.80 -1.01 -11.84
N LEU A 92 -9.83 -0.09 -11.86
CA LEU A 92 -9.83 1.17 -11.10
C LEU A 92 -10.24 2.33 -12.01
#